data_AF-A0AAD8QGV1-F1
#
_entry.id   AF-A0AAD8QGV1-F1
#
_cell.length_a   1.000
_cell.length_b   1.000
_cell.length_c   1.000
_cell.angle_alpha   90.00
_cell.angle_beta   90.00
_cell.angle_gamma   90.00
#
_symmetry.space_group_name_H-M   'P 1'
#
loop_
_entity.id
_entity.type
_entity.pdbx_description
1 polymer ?
#
loop_
_entity_poly.entity_id
_entity_poly.type
_entity_poly.pdbx_seq_one_letter_code
_entity_poly.pdbx_strand_id
1 'polypeptide(L)'
;MAERHVVVALNGNITEFYNYRGGVFRGSCTADLTHAMLLVGYNTTVEGDPYNEPVGVDFWILKNLWSTAWEEAWYMRLLRGDEADGGVYGVMLRSVYPMDAVDLIEN
;
A
#
# COMPACT_ATOMS: atom_id res chain seq x y z
N MET A 1 -11.49 -5.40 8.61
CA MET A 1 -10.30 -5.06 9.41
C MET A 1 -9.30 -6.18 9.20
N ALA A 2 -8.03 -5.89 8.87
CA ALA A 2 -7.04 -6.94 8.64
C ALA A 2 -6.70 -7.61 9.98
N GLU A 3 -6.86 -8.92 10.07
CA GLU A 3 -6.63 -9.68 11.31
C GLU A 3 -5.14 -9.77 11.67
N ARG A 4 -4.24 -9.51 10.71
CA ARG A 4 -2.79 -9.48 10.88
C ARG A 4 -2.17 -8.36 10.07
N HIS A 5 -1.13 -7.74 10.62
CA HIS A 5 -0.30 -6.77 9.92
C HIS A 5 0.52 -7.45 8.83
N VAL A 6 0.37 -7.02 7.59
CA VAL A 6 1.11 -7.56 6.45
C VAL A 6 2.15 -6.54 6.02
N VAL A 7 3.41 -6.96 5.91
CA VAL A 7 4.46 -6.16 5.28
C VAL A 7 4.47 -6.50 3.79
N VAL A 8 4.48 -5.48 2.95
CA VAL A 8 4.50 -5.59 1.48
C VAL A 8 5.76 -4.90 0.93
N ALA A 9 6.32 -5.44 -0.14
CA ALA A 9 7.42 -4.81 -0.87
C ALA A 9 6.91 -4.16 -2.16
N LEU A 10 7.47 -3.02 -2.54
CA LEU A 10 7.18 -2.33 -3.81
C LEU A 10 8.40 -1.55 -4.30
N ASN A 11 8.32 -1.02 -5.52
CA ASN A 11 9.32 -0.09 -6.03
C ASN A 11 9.13 1.31 -5.43
N GLY A 12 10.01 1.70 -4.50
CA GLY A 12 10.07 3.04 -3.93
C GLY A 12 11.09 3.95 -4.61
N ASN A 13 11.89 3.45 -5.56
CA ASN A 13 12.92 4.21 -6.28
C ASN A 13 12.35 4.95 -7.49
N ILE A 14 11.26 5.69 -7.26
CA ILE A 14 10.57 6.48 -8.27
C ILE A 14 10.33 7.88 -7.70
N THR A 15 10.53 8.91 -8.53
CA THR A 15 10.49 10.31 -8.10
C THR A 15 9.14 10.68 -7.48
N GLU A 16 8.05 10.14 -8.02
CA GLU A 16 6.68 10.36 -7.58
C GLU A 16 6.42 9.78 -6.19
N PHE A 17 7.10 8.69 -5.82
CA PHE A 17 6.97 8.07 -4.49
C PHE A 17 7.56 8.98 -3.40
N TYR A 18 8.75 9.53 -3.62
CA TYR A 18 9.35 10.50 -2.70
C TYR A 18 8.53 11.80 -2.58
N ASN A 19 7.89 12.19 -3.68
CA ASN A 19 7.07 13.39 -3.77
C ASN A 19 5.58 13.16 -3.47
N TYR A 20 5.21 12.01 -2.91
CA TYR A 20 3.82 11.75 -2.56
C TYR A 20 3.32 12.76 -1.52
N ARG A 21 2.17 13.40 -1.82
CA ARG A 21 1.48 14.37 -0.95
C ARG A 21 0.03 13.98 -0.67
N GLY A 22 -0.40 12.81 -1.15
CA GLY A 22 -1.75 12.30 -1.03
C GLY A 22 -2.39 12.02 -2.38
N GLY A 23 -3.64 11.59 -2.35
CA GLY A 23 -4.35 11.01 -3.50
C GLY A 23 -4.15 9.50 -3.58
N VAL A 24 -4.85 8.84 -4.50
CA VAL A 24 -4.62 7.43 -4.79
C VAL A 24 -3.40 7.31 -5.73
N PHE A 25 -2.32 6.74 -5.21
CA PHE A 25 -1.08 6.49 -5.94
C PHE A 25 -1.27 5.37 -6.95
N ARG A 26 -0.80 5.61 -8.19
CA ARG A 26 -1.05 4.77 -9.37
C ARG A 26 0.25 4.54 -10.13
N GLY A 27 0.29 3.45 -10.88
CA GLY A 27 1.42 3.09 -11.72
C GLY A 27 1.33 1.64 -12.17
N SER A 28 2.22 1.24 -13.05
CA SER A 28 2.31 -0.15 -13.53
C SER A 28 3.06 -1.05 -12.54
N CYS A 29 2.86 -2.35 -12.67
CA CYS A 29 3.68 -3.32 -11.96
C CYS A 29 5.15 -3.23 -12.41
N THR A 30 6.06 -3.47 -11.47
CA THR A 30 7.49 -3.66 -11.71
C THR A 30 8.04 -4.69 -10.72
N ALA A 31 9.06 -5.43 -11.14
CA ALA A 31 9.74 -6.42 -10.32
C ALA A 31 10.91 -5.84 -9.51
N ASP A 32 11.26 -4.56 -9.67
CA ASP A 32 12.34 -3.89 -8.94
C ASP A 32 11.87 -3.44 -7.55
N LEU A 33 11.76 -4.40 -6.64
CA LEU A 33 11.28 -4.20 -5.28
C LEU A 33 12.40 -3.60 -4.42
N THR A 34 12.25 -2.32 -4.05
CA THR A 34 13.30 -1.53 -3.39
C THR A 34 12.90 -1.02 -2.01
N HIS A 35 11.62 -1.06 -1.66
CA HIS A 35 11.11 -0.53 -0.40
C HIS A 35 10.05 -1.45 0.23
N ALA A 36 9.96 -1.44 1.56
CA ALA A 36 8.97 -2.21 2.31
C ALA A 36 8.05 -1.28 3.12
N MET A 37 6.76 -1.57 3.12
CA MET A 37 5.73 -0.81 3.83
C MET A 37 4.79 -1.75 4.56
N LEU A 38 4.04 -1.22 5.53
CA LEU A 38 3.03 -1.98 6.25
C LEU A 38 1.65 -1.76 5.64
N LEU A 39 1.02 -2.82 5.15
CA LEU A 39 -0.39 -2.83 4.76
C LEU A 39 -1.26 -2.88 6.02
N VAL A 40 -2.01 -1.80 6.27
CA VAL A 40 -2.84 -1.65 7.48
C VAL A 40 -4.34 -1.69 7.20
N GLY A 41 -4.73 -1.69 5.93
CA GLY A 41 -6.13 -1.78 5.54
C GLY A 41 -6.37 -1.47 4.07
N TYR A 42 -7.64 -1.29 3.74
CA TYR A 42 -8.13 -0.89 2.44
C TYR A 42 -9.38 -0.05 2.63
N ASN A 43 -9.72 0.75 1.63
CA ASN A 43 -10.99 1.45 1.57
C ASN A 43 -11.35 1.75 0.11
N THR A 44 -12.44 2.48 -0.07
CA THR A 44 -12.92 2.98 -1.35
C THR A 44 -13.20 4.47 -1.21
N THR A 45 -12.84 5.27 -2.22
CA THR A 45 -13.09 6.71 -2.22
C THR A 45 -14.59 7.00 -2.25
N VAL A 46 -14.99 8.05 -1.55
CA VAL A 46 -16.39 8.49 -1.42
C VAL A 46 -16.55 9.90 -1.98
N GLU A 47 -17.79 10.34 -2.12
CA GLU A 47 -18.05 11.74 -2.48
C GLU A 47 -17.41 12.69 -1.45
N GLY A 48 -16.72 13.72 -1.96
CA GLY A 48 -15.97 14.65 -1.11
C GLY A 48 -14.62 14.14 -0.63
N ASP A 49 -14.01 13.15 -1.31
CA ASP A 49 -12.63 12.73 -1.04
C ASP A 49 -11.70 13.97 -1.00
N PRO A 50 -10.83 14.10 0.03
CA PRO A 50 -10.02 15.31 0.24
C PRO A 50 -9.04 15.61 -0.89
N TYR A 51 -8.80 14.66 -1.80
CA TYR A 51 -7.90 14.80 -2.94
C TYR A 51 -8.63 14.78 -4.28
N ASN A 52 -9.95 14.96 -4.27
CA ASN A 52 -10.82 14.99 -5.46
C ASN A 52 -10.74 13.73 -6.32
N GLU A 53 -10.52 12.58 -5.69
CA GLU A 53 -10.57 11.29 -6.37
C GLU A 53 -12.01 10.97 -6.80
N PRO A 54 -12.22 10.31 -7.96
CA PRO A 54 -13.53 9.82 -8.36
C PRO A 54 -14.13 8.92 -7.28
N VAL A 55 -15.46 8.94 -7.10
CA VAL A 55 -16.15 8.01 -6.18
C VAL A 55 -15.98 6.57 -6.68
N GLY A 56 -15.73 5.64 -5.76
CA GLY A 56 -15.63 4.21 -6.10
C GLY A 56 -14.23 3.73 -6.49
N VAL A 57 -13.18 4.52 -6.27
CA VAL A 57 -11.79 4.09 -6.45
C VAL A 57 -11.34 3.30 -5.24
N ASP A 58 -11.03 2.02 -5.47
CA ASP A 58 -10.51 1.12 -4.45
C ASP A 58 -9.02 1.38 -4.19
N PHE A 59 -8.62 1.39 -2.92
CA PHE A 59 -7.21 1.54 -2.53
C PHE A 59 -6.81 0.71 -1.31
N TRP A 60 -5.53 0.34 -1.27
CA TRP A 60 -4.80 -0.14 -0.10
C TRP A 60 -4.31 1.05 0.73
N ILE A 61 -4.26 0.87 2.04
CA ILE A 61 -3.68 1.83 2.98
C ILE A 61 -2.35 1.28 3.45
N LEU A 62 -1.27 1.91 2.99
CA LEU A 62 0.10 1.55 3.34
C LEU A 62 0.66 2.57 4.33
N LYS A 63 1.30 2.10 5.39
CA LYS A 63 2.01 2.92 6.37
C LYS A 63 3.51 2.92 6.07
N ASN A 64 4.07 4.10 5.92
CA ASN A 64 5.51 4.34 5.77
C ASN A 64 6.16 4.69 7.12
N LEU A 65 7.49 4.62 7.16
CA LEU A 65 8.33 5.04 8.29
C LEU A 65 9.26 6.21 7.94
N TRP A 66 9.11 6.82 6.77
CA TRP A 66 9.80 8.06 6.41
C TRP A 66 9.06 9.27 6.95
N SER A 67 9.82 10.21 7.50
CA SER A 67 9.42 11.50 8.12
C SER A 67 8.13 12.14 7.56
N THR A 68 7.51 13.07 8.30
CA THR A 68 6.26 13.81 7.96
C THR A 68 6.24 14.56 6.61
N ALA A 69 7.26 14.43 5.76
CA ALA A 69 7.26 14.95 4.40
C ALA A 69 6.12 14.37 3.52
N TRP A 70 5.52 13.25 3.94
CA TRP A 70 4.29 12.70 3.37
C TRP A 70 3.08 13.24 4.14
N GLU A 71 2.26 14.05 3.47
CA GLU A 71 1.21 14.84 4.11
C GLU A 71 0.03 14.00 4.66
N GLU A 72 -0.19 12.78 4.17
CA GLU A 72 -1.20 11.83 4.69
C GLU A 72 -0.77 11.17 6.03
N ALA A 73 -0.11 11.92 6.92
CA ALA A 73 0.32 11.46 8.24
C ALA A 73 0.94 10.05 8.20
N TRP A 74 2.00 9.88 7.41
CA TRP A 74 2.74 8.62 7.24
C TRP A 74 2.04 7.54 6.41
N TYR A 75 0.83 7.78 5.92
CA TYR A 75 0.10 6.83 5.09
C TYR A 75 0.20 7.15 3.59
N MET A 76 -0.09 6.14 2.79
CA MET A 76 -0.25 6.22 1.35
C MET A 76 -1.45 5.39 0.96
N ARG A 77 -2.29 5.97 0.11
CA ARG A 77 -3.35 5.25 -0.61
C ARG A 77 -2.78 4.73 -1.91
N LEU A 78 -2.69 3.41 -2.06
CA LEU A 78 -2.20 2.76 -3.27
C LEU A 78 -3.38 2.14 -4.02
N LEU A 79 -3.51 2.36 -5.33
CA LEU A 79 -4.62 1.80 -6.11
C LEU A 79 -4.74 0.28 -5.91
N ARG A 80 -5.96 -0.17 -5.67
CA ARG A 80 -6.33 -1.59 -5.49
C ARG A 80 -7.30 -2.00 -6.60
N GLY A 81 -7.18 -3.23 -7.08
CA GLY A 81 -8.01 -3.78 -8.15
C GLY A 81 -7.37 -3.75 -9.54
N ASP A 82 -6.24 -3.06 -9.71
CA ASP A 82 -5.35 -3.27 -10.86
C ASP A 82 -4.34 -4.37 -10.51
N GLU A 83 -4.83 -5.61 -10.57
CA GLU A 83 -4.09 -6.78 -10.07
C GLU A 83 -3.23 -7.47 -11.13
N ALA A 84 -3.27 -6.99 -12.38
CA ALA A 84 -2.44 -7.55 -13.45
C ALA A 84 -0.95 -7.50 -13.06
N ASP A 85 -0.25 -8.60 -13.28
CA ASP A 85 1.20 -8.76 -13.16
C ASP A 85 1.82 -8.56 -11.76
N GLY A 86 1.05 -8.38 -10.69
CA GLY A 86 1.57 -8.21 -9.32
C GLY A 86 1.24 -6.88 -8.64
N GLY A 87 0.30 -6.12 -9.22
CA GLY A 87 -0.23 -4.90 -8.62
C GLY A 87 0.66 -3.68 -8.81
N VAL A 88 0.15 -2.51 -8.45
CA VAL A 88 0.85 -1.24 -8.59
C VAL A 88 2.23 -1.30 -7.93
N TYR A 89 3.28 -1.00 -8.72
CA TYR A 89 4.69 -1.08 -8.32
C TYR A 89 5.13 -2.41 -7.69
N GLY A 90 4.44 -3.51 -8.02
CA GLY A 90 4.78 -4.85 -7.56
C GLY A 90 4.35 -5.17 -6.13
N VAL A 91 3.42 -4.40 -5.55
CA VAL A 91 2.99 -4.52 -4.13
C VAL A 91 2.52 -5.94 -3.75
N MET A 92 2.05 -6.73 -4.73
CA MET A 92 1.58 -8.10 -4.50
C MET A 92 2.63 -9.17 -4.82
N LEU A 93 3.82 -8.79 -5.31
CA LEU A 93 4.88 -9.74 -5.65
C LEU A 93 5.56 -10.34 -4.42
N ARG A 94 5.67 -9.59 -3.32
CA ARG A 94 6.22 -10.08 -2.05
C ARG A 94 5.49 -9.47 -0.86
N SER A 95 4.88 -10.35 -0.07
CA SER A 95 4.28 -10.01 1.21
C SER A 95 4.69 -11.01 2.28
N VAL A 96 4.79 -10.53 3.52
CA VAL A 96 5.08 -11.35 4.70
C VAL A 96 4.22 -10.87 5.85
N TYR A 97 3.81 -11.80 6.71
CA TYR A 97 3.11 -11.49 7.95
C TYR A 97 3.68 -12.36 9.06
N PRO A 98 3.77 -11.84 10.30
CA PRO A 98 4.18 -12.64 11.44
C PRO A 98 3.12 -13.67 11.78
N MET A 99 3.57 -14.86 12.15
CA MET A 99 2.76 -15.94 12.70
C MET A 99 3.15 -16.12 14.16
N ASP A 100 2.17 -16.26 15.04
CA ASP A 100 2.45 -16.63 16.42
C ASP A 100 2.93 -18.08 16.46
N ALA A 101 3.88 -18.37 17.35
CA ALA A 101 4.45 -19.72 17.48
C ALA A 101 3.37 -20.75 17.81
N VAL A 102 2.30 -20.35 18.51
CA VAL A 102 1.16 -21.22 18.84
C VAL A 102 0.40 -21.66 17.58
N ASP A 103 0.23 -20.77 16.60
CA ASP A 103 -0.46 -21.09 15.33
C ASP A 103 0.32 -22.08 14.45
N LEU A 104 1.64 -22.18 14.65
CA LEU A 104 2.53 -23.06 13.89
C LEU A 104 2.49 -24.52 14.34
N ILE A 105 2.07 -24.79 15.57
CA ILE A 105 2.08 -26.13 16.19
C ILE A 105 0.71 -26.79 16.19
N GLU A 106 -0.36 -26.02 15.95
CA GLU A 106 -1.74 -26.49 15.92
C GLU A 106 -2.26 -26.85 14.50
N ASN A 107 -1.41 -26.77 13.47
CA ASN A 107 -1.68 -27.20 12.08
C ASN A 107 -0.67 -28.26 11.62
#